data_AF-A0A835UYB1-F1
#
_entry.id   AF-A0A835UYB1-F1
#
_cell.length_a   1.000
_cell.length_b   1.000
_cell.length_c   1.000
_cell.angle_alpha   90.00
_cell.angle_beta   90.00
_cell.angle_gamma   90.00
#
_symmetry.space_group_name_H-M   'P 1'
#
loop_
_entity.id
_entity.type
_entity.pdbx_description
1 polymer ?
#
loop_
_entity_poly.entity_id
_entity_poly.type
_entity_poly.pdbx_seq_one_letter_code
_entity_poly.pdbx_strand_id
1 'polypeptide(L)' 'MGPAEAPLEAATACPGVYGKGAYPGYAGELLVDPTTGASYNANGNHGRKYLLPAIFDPSTASCSPLV' A
#
# COMPACT_ATOMS: atom_id res chain seq x y z
N MET A 1 -3.49 16.71 10.93
CA MET A 1 -3.94 15.31 11.10
C MET A 1 -5.12 15.37 12.06
N GLY A 2 -6.19 14.60 11.82
CA GLY A 2 -7.37 14.58 12.69
C GLY A 2 -7.08 13.95 14.07
N PRO A 3 -8.07 13.93 14.98
CA PRO A 3 -7.95 13.26 16.27
C PRO A 3 -7.54 11.80 16.11
N ALA A 4 -6.70 11.27 17.01
CA ALA A 4 -6.25 9.88 16.96
C ALA A 4 -7.42 8.88 17.11
N GLU A 5 -8.49 9.27 17.82
CA GLU A 5 -9.70 8.44 17.97
C GLU A 5 -10.78 8.72 16.91
N ALA A 6 -10.55 9.65 15.97
CA ALA A 6 -11.50 9.85 14.88
C ALA A 6 -11.50 8.61 13.97
N PRO A 7 -12.67 8.21 13.41
CA PRO A 7 -12.72 7.12 12.46
C PRO A 7 -11.82 7.44 11.26
N LEU A 8 -10.68 6.76 11.18
CA LEU A 8 -9.73 6.88 10.09
C LEU A 8 -9.92 5.67 9.18
N GLU A 9 -10.33 5.92 7.95
CA GLU A 9 -10.42 4.88 6.92
C GLU A 9 -9.02 4.31 6.66
N ALA A 10 -8.83 3.04 6.98
CA ALA A 10 -7.50 2.42 7.12
C ALA A 10 -6.63 2.49 5.86
N ALA A 11 -7.27 2.54 4.68
CA ALA A 11 -6.58 2.67 3.39
C ALA A 11 -6.28 4.13 3.01
N THR A 12 -7.20 5.07 3.27
CA THR A 12 -6.99 6.48 2.89
C THR A 12 -6.02 7.20 3.82
N ALA A 13 -5.75 6.61 5.00
CA ALA A 13 -4.72 7.02 5.93
C ALA A 13 -3.29 6.97 5.34
N CYS A 14 -3.08 6.13 4.32
CA CYS A 14 -1.76 5.81 3.76
C CYS A 14 -1.66 6.22 2.28
N PRO A 15 -1.84 7.52 1.94
CA PRO A 15 -1.81 7.95 0.56
C PRO A 15 -0.42 7.71 -0.06
N GLY A 16 -0.39 6.98 -1.18
CA GLY A 16 0.84 6.78 -1.95
C GLY A 16 1.80 5.72 -1.40
N VAL A 17 1.47 5.04 -0.29
CA VAL A 17 2.29 3.98 0.29
C VAL A 17 1.85 2.64 -0.30
N TYR A 18 2.62 2.10 -1.25
CA TYR A 18 2.31 0.82 -1.91
C TYR A 18 3.35 -0.28 -1.67
N GLY A 19 4.58 0.09 -1.33
CA GLY A 19 5.67 -0.83 -1.02
C GLY A 19 6.65 -0.26 0.00
N LYS A 20 7.63 -1.06 0.40
CA LYS A 20 8.67 -0.65 1.33
C LYS A 20 9.42 0.59 0.83
N GLY A 21 9.68 1.53 1.76
CA GLY A 21 10.44 2.74 1.46
C GLY A 21 9.70 3.79 0.62
N ALA A 22 8.36 3.69 0.48
CA ALA A 22 7.56 4.68 -0.22
C ALA A 22 7.70 6.10 0.36
N TYR A 23 7.67 7.11 -0.50
CA TYR A 23 7.67 8.53 -0.17
C TYR A 23 7.02 9.33 -1.32
N PRO A 24 6.70 10.63 -1.16
CA PRO A 24 6.06 11.40 -2.23
C PRO A 24 6.83 11.33 -3.56
N GLY A 25 6.18 10.82 -4.61
CA GLY A 25 6.80 10.59 -5.93
C GLY A 25 7.43 9.21 -6.13
N TYR A 26 7.51 8.38 -5.11
CA TYR A 26 8.01 7.00 -5.17
C TYR A 26 7.06 6.04 -4.44
N ALA A 27 6.46 5.11 -5.18
CA ALA A 27 5.45 4.19 -4.65
C ALA A 27 6.01 3.15 -3.65
N GLY A 28 7.34 3.00 -3.58
CA GLY A 28 8.03 1.97 -2.82
C GLY A 28 8.62 0.87 -3.71
N GLU A 29 9.29 -0.08 -3.07
CA GLU A 29 9.75 -1.32 -3.70
C GLU A 29 8.53 -2.17 -4.09
N LEU A 30 8.36 -2.46 -5.39
CA LEU A 30 7.22 -3.19 -5.93
C LEU A 30 7.68 -4.35 -6.82
N LEU A 31 6.86 -5.39 -6.90
CA LEU A 31 7.04 -6.45 -7.88
C LEU A 31 6.66 -5.94 -9.27
N VAL A 32 7.28 -6.50 -10.31
CA VAL A 32 6.99 -6.15 -11.72
C VAL A 32 6.49 -7.38 -12.45
N ASP A 33 5.38 -7.24 -13.17
CA ASP A 33 4.87 -8.26 -14.06
C ASP A 33 5.80 -8.36 -15.29
N PRO A 34 6.42 -9.52 -15.56
CA PRO A 34 7.40 -9.64 -16.63
C PRO A 34 6.77 -9.62 -18.04
N THR A 35 5.45 -9.85 -18.15
CA THR A 35 4.72 -9.86 -19.42
C THR A 35 4.21 -8.47 -19.78
N THR A 36 3.70 -7.71 -18.80
CA THR A 36 3.10 -6.39 -19.05
C THR A 36 3.99 -5.22 -18.65
N GLY A 37 5.02 -5.45 -17.83
CA GLY A 37 5.83 -4.41 -17.21
C GLY A 37 5.13 -3.64 -16.09
N ALA A 38 3.92 -4.02 -15.71
CA ALA A 38 3.15 -3.33 -14.67
C ALA A 38 3.65 -3.68 -13.26
N SER A 39 3.70 -2.69 -12.37
CA SER A 39 4.03 -2.91 -10.96
C SER A 39 2.83 -3.38 -10.16
N TYR A 40 3.06 -4.27 -9.18
CA TYR A 40 2.02 -4.83 -8.31
C TYR A 40 2.59 -5.17 -6.93
N ASN A 41 1.72 -5.29 -5.93
CA ASN A 41 2.06 -5.71 -4.58
C ASN A 41 1.12 -6.79 -4.00
N ALA A 42 0.12 -7.23 -4.77
CA ALA A 42 -0.80 -8.25 -4.30
C ALA A 42 -1.12 -9.25 -5.40
N ASN A 43 -1.10 -10.54 -5.02
CA ASN A 43 -1.57 -11.64 -5.84
C ASN A 43 -3.00 -11.98 -5.42
N GLY A 44 -3.94 -11.81 -6.33
CA GLY A 44 -5.33 -12.24 -6.16
C GLY A 44 -5.59 -13.60 -6.81
N ASN A 45 -6.83 -14.06 -6.68
CA ASN A 45 -7.26 -15.33 -7.26
C ASN A 45 -7.14 -15.33 -8.80
N HIS A 46 -6.95 -16.52 -9.38
CA HIS A 46 -6.77 -16.74 -10.82
C HIS A 46 -5.62 -15.94 -11.44
N GLY A 47 -4.53 -15.72 -10.69
CA GLY A 47 -3.32 -15.06 -11.18
C GLY A 47 -3.47 -13.55 -11.40
N ARG A 48 -4.55 -12.94 -10.92
CA ARG A 48 -4.75 -11.49 -11.01
C ARG A 48 -3.75 -10.77 -10.12
N LYS A 49 -3.20 -9.67 -10.61
CA LYS A 49 -2.24 -8.84 -9.88
C LYS A 49 -2.87 -7.48 -9.61
N TYR A 50 -2.66 -6.98 -8.39
CA TYR A 50 -3.24 -5.73 -7.93
C TYR A 50 -2.17 -4.83 -7.33
N LEU A 51 -2.42 -3.52 -7.41
CA LEU A 51 -1.70 -2.50 -6.67
C LEU A 51 -2.65 -1.94 -5.61
N LEU A 52 -2.40 -2.29 -4.36
CA LEU A 52 -3.25 -1.93 -3.21
C LEU A 52 -2.52 -0.96 -2.29
N PRO A 53 -3.20 0.06 -1.73
CA PRO A 53 -2.58 0.93 -0.74
C PRO A 53 -2.24 0.14 0.53
N ALA A 54 -1.23 0.61 1.26
CA ALA A 54 -0.93 0.13 2.60
C ALA A 54 -2.11 0.34 3.56
N ILE A 55 -2.19 -0.52 4.56
CA ILE A 55 -3.18 -0.41 5.64
C ILE A 55 -2.53 0.26 6.85
N PHE A 56 -3.23 1.22 7.42
CA PHE A 56 -2.84 1.83 8.69
C PHE A 56 -3.09 0.88 9.86
N ASP A 57 -2.04 0.59 10.62
CA ASP A 57 -2.12 -0.12 11.90
C ASP A 57 -2.13 0.90 13.05
N PRO A 58 -3.25 1.03 13.78
CA PRO A 58 -3.36 1.98 14.90
C PRO A 58 -2.48 1.61 16.09
N SER A 59 -2.03 0.36 16.20
CA SER A 59 -1.19 -0.11 17.32
C SER A 59 0.24 0.40 17.21
N THR A 60 0.73 0.55 15.99
CA THR A 60 2.08 1.03 15.67
C THR A 60 2.08 2.45 15.10
N ALA A 61 0.90 3.03 14.87
CA ALA A 61 0.69 4.30 14.18
C ALA A 61 1.43 4.39 12.84
N SER A 62 1.44 3.28 12.09
CA SER A 62 2.24 3.12 10.86
C SER A 62 1.46 2.49 9.72
N CYS A 63 1.91 2.72 8.48
CA CYS A 63 1.34 2.15 7.27
C CYS A 63 2.12 0.91 6.84
N SER A 64 1.43 -0.23 6.70
CA SER A 64 2.03 -1.49 6.27
C SER A 64 1.57 -1.88 4.85
N PRO A 65 2.46 -1.91 3.85
CA PRO A 65 2.16 -2.46 2.52
C PRO A 65 2.16 -4.00 2.56
N LEU A 66 1.66 -4.62 1.49
CA LEU A 66 1.61 -6.08 1.34
C LEU A 66 2.95 -6.71 0.92
N VAL A 67 3.87 -5.92 0.37
CA VAL A 67 5.23 -6.34 -0.05
C VAL A 67 6.29 -5.34 0.39
#